data_AF-A0A2A9NVP4-F1
#
_entry.id   AF-A0A2A9NVP4-F1
#
_cell.length_a   1.000
_cell.length_b   1.000
_cell.length_c   1.000
_cell.angle_alpha   90.00
_cell.angle_beta   90.00
_cell.angle_gamma   90.00
#
_symmetry.space_group_name_H-M   'P 1'
#
loop_
_entity.id
_entity.type
_entity.pdbx_description
1 polymer ?
#
loop_
_entity_poly.entity_id
_entity_poly.type
_entity_poly.pdbx_seq_one_letter_code
_entity_poly.pdbx_strand_id
1 'polypeptide(L)'
;MQDVADFVLEFINSDVVGIIAIHWLIIADQSDNGIHDPDCMQLAQLHSDAVDYPKSGQPVKHGRIPKLKFRERPDWIAPETAKEESGNYYQSRKALGQLFRSIKLPEVEEYTRPKRSRRRRHPVREHLQEYEREDNLDIQDYSGDIIDLEVNLLREEYLGNRTWVSEATQDMIKQIYPRYVNELRAICTNYSLSHSWTSRLTEEEVFIGTIMAKTSQPRKRKEMISKLREQTDLLVRGVKEELLFGDQDIPPEELLERACIAWHLASEGGMVFGAQSFRWIALGSVFEAVKEIDAAHEMDARDRFY
;
A
#
# COMPACT_ATOMS: atom_id res chain seq x y z
N MET A 1 1.65 -9.97 41.79
CA MET A 1 1.35 -8.73 41.05
C MET A 1 2.60 -7.85 40.94
N GLN A 2 3.38 -7.68 42.01
CA GLN A 2 4.67 -6.98 42.00
C GLN A 2 5.66 -7.56 40.98
N ASP A 3 5.91 -8.87 41.02
CA ASP A 3 6.89 -9.53 40.13
C ASP A 3 6.56 -9.37 38.63
N VAL A 4 5.26 -9.34 38.30
CA VAL A 4 4.80 -9.11 36.92
C VAL A 4 5.03 -7.66 36.51
N ALA A 5 4.80 -6.69 37.41
CA ALA A 5 5.07 -5.29 37.16
C ALA A 5 6.58 -5.01 37.04
N ASP A 6 7.39 -5.64 37.89
CA ASP A 6 8.85 -5.53 37.85
C ASP A 6 9.41 -6.12 36.55
N PHE A 7 8.90 -7.28 36.12
CA PHE A 7 9.25 -7.86 34.84
C PHE A 7 8.86 -6.97 33.65
N VAL A 8 7.66 -6.37 33.66
CA VAL A 8 7.23 -5.46 32.58
C VAL A 8 8.14 -4.21 32.52
N LEU A 9 8.52 -3.67 33.67
CA LEU A 9 9.46 -2.53 33.73
C LEU A 9 10.85 -2.93 33.20
N GLU A 10 11.36 -4.10 33.60
CA GLU A 10 12.64 -4.61 33.10
C GLU A 10 12.59 -4.90 31.60
N PHE A 11 11.44 -5.41 31.12
CA PHE A 11 11.18 -5.67 29.72
C PHE A 11 11.27 -4.40 28.87
N ILE A 12 10.55 -3.35 29.28
CA ILE A 12 10.56 -2.05 28.58
C ILE A 12 11.97 -1.45 28.57
N ASN A 13 12.72 -1.59 29.66
CA ASN A 13 14.08 -1.04 29.77
C ASN A 13 15.13 -1.84 28.97
N SER A 14 14.88 -3.11 28.70
CA SER A 14 15.86 -4.01 28.06
C SER A 14 15.53 -4.35 26.61
N ASP A 15 14.58 -3.65 25.98
CA ASP A 15 14.26 -3.83 24.57
C ASP A 15 15.39 -3.29 23.67
N VAL A 16 16.27 -4.21 23.26
CA VAL A 16 17.44 -3.94 22.41
C VAL A 16 17.32 -4.54 21.01
N VAL A 17 16.19 -5.19 20.68
CA VAL A 17 16.03 -5.94 19.42
C VAL A 17 16.27 -5.02 18.22
N GLY A 18 15.63 -3.84 18.22
CA GLY A 18 15.80 -2.85 17.15
C GLY A 18 17.23 -2.31 17.04
N ILE A 19 17.92 -2.11 18.17
CA ILE A 19 19.31 -1.62 18.19
C ILE A 19 20.24 -2.65 17.56
N ILE A 20 20.10 -3.92 17.95
CA ILE A 20 20.90 -5.04 17.43
C ILE A 20 20.68 -5.19 15.92
N ALA A 21 19.42 -5.17 15.48
CA ALA A 21 19.08 -5.29 14.05
C ALA A 21 19.71 -4.16 13.21
N ILE A 22 19.63 -2.91 13.68
CA ILE A 22 20.23 -1.77 12.98
C ILE A 22 21.76 -1.87 12.98
N HIS A 23 22.39 -2.23 14.12
CA HIS A 23 23.84 -2.42 14.18
C HIS A 23 24.31 -3.52 13.23
N TRP A 24 23.57 -4.62 13.12
CA TRP A 24 23.91 -5.72 12.22
C TRP A 24 23.96 -5.27 10.77
N LEU A 25 22.96 -4.51 10.31
CA LEU A 25 22.93 -3.95 8.96
C LEU A 25 24.09 -2.98 8.71
N ILE A 26 24.39 -2.10 9.68
CA ILE A 26 25.50 -1.15 9.55
C ILE A 26 26.83 -1.90 9.48
N ILE A 27 27.10 -2.83 10.41
CA ILE A 27 28.38 -3.53 10.44
C ILE A 27 28.57 -4.39 9.19
N ALA A 28 27.52 -5.04 8.70
CA ALA A 28 27.57 -5.78 7.43
C ALA A 28 27.86 -4.87 6.23
N ASP A 29 27.40 -3.62 6.26
CA ASP A 29 27.72 -2.65 5.21
C ASP A 29 29.16 -2.14 5.32
N GLN A 30 29.61 -1.83 6.54
CA GLN A 30 30.94 -1.32 6.86
C GLN A 30 32.06 -2.34 6.68
N SER A 31 31.76 -3.64 6.82
CA SER A 31 32.75 -4.71 6.74
C SER A 31 32.96 -5.20 5.30
N ASP A 32 34.22 -5.49 4.97
CA ASP A 32 34.58 -6.17 3.73
C ASP A 32 34.04 -7.62 3.71
N ASN A 33 33.97 -8.26 4.88
CA ASN A 33 33.41 -9.61 5.04
C ASN A 33 31.87 -9.63 5.04
N GLY A 34 31.23 -8.46 5.00
CA GLY A 34 29.78 -8.35 4.96
C GLY A 34 29.10 -9.00 6.16
N ILE A 35 28.06 -9.79 5.88
CA ILE A 35 27.29 -10.53 6.88
C ILE A 35 28.10 -11.62 7.60
N HIS A 36 29.26 -12.01 7.06
CA HIS A 36 30.15 -13.00 7.66
C HIS A 36 31.17 -12.39 8.63
N ASP A 37 31.08 -11.09 8.91
CA ASP A 37 31.88 -10.47 9.96
C ASP A 37 31.59 -11.15 11.32
N PRO A 38 32.62 -11.43 12.15
CA PRO A 38 32.41 -12.04 13.46
C PRO A 38 31.47 -11.22 14.36
N ASP A 39 31.46 -9.89 14.24
CA ASP A 39 30.54 -9.04 14.98
C ASP A 39 29.09 -9.21 14.48
N CYS A 40 28.88 -9.46 13.18
CA CYS A 40 27.56 -9.80 12.64
C CYS A 40 27.07 -11.16 13.13
N MET A 41 27.95 -12.16 13.25
CA MET A 41 27.60 -13.47 13.83
C MET A 41 27.24 -13.34 15.32
N GLN A 42 27.99 -12.53 16.07
CA GLN A 42 27.68 -12.24 17.47
C GLN A 42 26.34 -11.50 17.60
N LEU A 43 26.09 -10.49 16.77
CA LEU A 43 24.83 -9.75 16.75
C LEU A 43 23.65 -10.66 16.40
N ALA A 44 23.81 -11.63 15.49
CA ALA A 44 22.78 -12.60 15.18
C ALA A 44 22.39 -13.46 16.40
N GLN A 45 23.39 -13.93 17.17
CA GLN A 45 23.13 -14.65 18.43
C GLN A 45 22.41 -13.74 19.44
N LEU A 46 22.90 -12.53 19.65
CA LEU A 46 22.28 -11.57 20.58
C LEU A 46 20.86 -11.19 20.16
N HIS A 47 20.57 -11.15 18.85
CA HIS A 47 19.23 -10.89 18.35
C HIS A 47 18.28 -12.04 18.69
N SER A 48 18.75 -13.29 18.57
CA SER A 48 18.00 -14.48 19.01
C SER A 48 17.68 -14.39 20.51
N ASP A 49 18.69 -14.11 21.33
CA ASP A 49 18.54 -14.00 22.78
C ASP A 49 17.55 -12.88 23.17
N ALA A 50 17.62 -11.73 22.49
CA ALA A 50 16.75 -10.58 22.76
C ALA A 50 15.27 -10.84 22.40
N VAL A 51 15.00 -11.56 21.32
CA VAL A 51 13.63 -11.94 20.92
C VAL A 51 13.04 -12.99 21.87
N ASP A 52 13.87 -13.87 22.42
CA ASP A 52 13.45 -14.88 23.39
C ASP A 52 13.43 -14.38 24.83
N TYR A 53 13.80 -13.13 25.10
CA TYR A 53 13.73 -12.54 26.44
C TYR A 53 12.34 -12.65 27.10
N PRO A 54 11.20 -12.37 26.43
CA PRO A 54 9.87 -12.58 27.01
C PRO A 54 9.61 -14.01 27.53
N LYS A 55 10.29 -15.01 26.97
CA LYS A 55 10.13 -16.42 27.32
C LYS A 55 11.16 -16.89 28.34
N SER A 56 12.41 -16.46 28.17
CA SER A 56 13.56 -16.91 28.97
C SER A 56 13.76 -16.10 30.25
N GLY A 57 13.23 -14.87 30.29
CA GLY A 57 13.48 -13.91 31.37
C GLY A 57 14.92 -13.40 31.43
N GLN A 58 15.76 -13.66 30.43
CA GLN A 58 17.16 -13.22 30.40
C GLN A 58 17.37 -12.03 29.44
N PRO A 59 17.61 -10.81 29.95
CA PRO A 59 17.82 -9.65 29.09
C PRO A 59 19.24 -9.61 28.49
N VAL A 60 19.34 -9.12 27.27
CA VAL A 60 20.63 -8.85 26.63
C VAL A 60 21.21 -7.54 27.14
N LYS A 61 22.40 -7.60 27.75
CA LYS A 61 23.10 -6.41 28.25
C LYS A 61 23.63 -5.57 27.09
N HIS A 62 23.37 -4.26 27.10
CA HIS A 62 23.88 -3.31 26.10
C HIS A 62 25.40 -3.40 25.85
N GLY A 63 26.19 -3.66 26.89
CA GLY A 63 27.64 -3.77 26.77
C GLY A 63 28.14 -4.97 25.94
N ARG A 64 27.27 -5.95 25.66
CA ARG A 64 27.59 -7.08 24.76
C ARG A 64 27.43 -6.74 23.29
N ILE A 65 26.71 -5.66 22.96
CA ILE A 65 26.45 -5.25 21.58
C ILE A 65 27.76 -4.69 20.99
N PRO A 66 28.31 -5.27 19.91
CA PRO A 66 29.48 -4.75 19.24
C PRO A 66 29.32 -3.28 18.81
N LYS A 67 30.43 -2.54 18.88
CA LYS A 67 30.50 -1.17 18.36
C LYS A 67 30.62 -1.21 16.84
N LEU A 68 30.16 -0.13 16.20
CA LEU A 68 30.38 0.08 14.76
C LEU A 68 31.88 0.10 14.45
N LYS A 69 32.26 -0.36 13.26
CA LYS A 69 33.66 -0.39 12.80
C LYS A 69 34.22 1.02 12.65
N PHE A 70 33.38 1.95 12.19
CA PHE A 70 33.67 3.38 12.15
C PHE A 70 32.40 4.23 12.38
N ARG A 71 32.59 5.53 12.61
CA ARG A 71 31.54 6.43 13.12
C ARG A 71 30.48 6.78 12.07
N GLU A 72 30.89 6.98 10.82
CA GLU A 72 29.96 7.33 9.74
C GLU A 72 29.03 6.16 9.44
N ARG A 73 27.77 6.48 9.15
CA ARG A 73 26.74 5.49 8.86
C ARG A 73 26.44 5.44 7.37
N PRO A 74 25.95 4.32 6.84
CA PRO A 74 25.45 4.27 5.48
C PRO A 74 24.35 5.31 5.23
N ASP A 75 24.32 5.85 4.02
CA ASP A 75 23.35 6.84 3.54
C ASP A 75 21.90 6.37 3.64
N TRP A 76 21.62 5.08 3.47
CA TRP A 76 20.28 4.50 3.58
C TRP A 76 19.70 4.51 5.03
N ILE A 77 20.50 4.86 6.05
CA ILE A 77 20.02 5.11 7.43
C ILE A 77 19.69 6.58 7.67
N ALA A 78 20.15 7.48 6.80
CA ALA A 78 19.94 8.90 7.01
C ALA A 78 18.44 9.21 7.10
N PRO A 79 18.04 10.14 7.99
CA PRO A 79 16.68 10.65 8.00
C PRO A 79 16.27 11.11 6.61
N GLU A 80 15.01 10.90 6.21
CA GLU A 80 14.53 11.20 4.86
C GLU A 80 14.72 12.67 4.46
N THR A 81 14.74 13.57 5.45
CA THR A 81 14.95 15.02 5.29
C THR A 81 16.40 15.45 5.54
N ALA A 82 17.31 14.51 5.79
CA ALA A 82 18.72 14.83 5.95
C ALA A 82 19.29 15.27 4.59
N LYS A 83 20.05 16.37 4.62
CA LYS A 83 20.79 16.82 3.44
C LYS A 83 21.98 15.89 3.22
N GLU A 84 22.24 15.55 1.96
CA GLU A 84 23.34 14.69 1.50
C GLU A 84 24.72 15.17 2.02
N GLU A 85 24.87 16.46 2.30
CA GLU A 85 26.12 17.09 2.79
C GLU A 85 26.41 16.87 4.28
N SER A 86 25.57 16.12 4.99
CA SER A 86 25.79 15.82 6.41
C SER A 86 26.96 14.83 6.53
N GLY A 87 28.14 15.30 6.96
CA GLY A 87 29.37 14.50 7.14
C GLY A 87 29.32 13.36 8.18
N ASN A 88 28.12 12.90 8.54
CA ASN A 88 27.86 11.75 9.38
C ASN A 88 27.49 10.50 8.55
N TYR A 89 27.29 10.63 7.24
CA TYR A 89 26.89 9.54 6.36
C TYR A 89 27.86 9.33 5.19
N TYR A 90 28.03 8.08 4.77
CA TYR A 90 28.79 7.71 3.58
C TYR A 90 27.88 6.99 2.58
N GLN A 91 28.19 7.12 1.31
CA GLN A 91 27.46 6.42 0.26
C GLN A 91 27.81 4.93 0.26
N SER A 92 26.87 4.07 0.66
CA SER A 92 27.09 2.61 0.65
C SER A 92 27.24 2.09 -0.77
N ARG A 93 28.25 1.24 -1.00
CA ARG A 93 28.45 0.55 -2.30
C ARG A 93 27.72 -0.79 -2.40
N LYS A 94 27.11 -1.27 -1.31
CA LYS A 94 26.42 -2.56 -1.24
C LYS A 94 25.03 -2.47 -1.89
N ALA A 95 24.39 -3.63 -2.11
CA ALA A 95 23.10 -3.73 -2.78
C ALA A 95 22.02 -2.84 -2.14
N LEU A 96 21.95 -2.81 -0.79
CA LEU A 96 20.97 -1.99 -0.07
C LEU A 96 21.11 -0.49 -0.38
N GLY A 97 22.34 0.03 -0.41
CA GLY A 97 22.59 1.43 -0.78
C GLY A 97 22.25 1.72 -2.24
N GLN A 98 22.52 0.78 -3.15
CA GLN A 98 22.14 0.93 -4.55
C GLN A 98 20.62 0.97 -4.73
N LEU A 99 19.89 0.06 -4.07
CA LEU A 99 18.43 0.03 -4.08
C LEU A 99 17.83 1.31 -3.47
N PHE A 100 18.36 1.76 -2.34
CA PHE A 100 17.93 3.00 -1.69
C PHE A 100 18.00 4.21 -2.64
N ARG A 101 19.07 4.33 -3.42
CA ARG A 101 19.25 5.44 -4.38
C ARG A 101 18.56 5.25 -5.72
N SER A 102 18.16 4.01 -6.05
CA SER A 102 17.43 3.72 -7.28
C SER A 102 16.00 4.26 -7.27
N ILE A 103 15.44 4.50 -6.08
CA ILE A 103 14.09 5.02 -5.88
C ILE A 103 14.18 6.44 -5.34
N LYS A 104 13.56 7.41 -6.04
CA LYS A 104 13.46 8.79 -5.57
C LYS A 104 12.02 9.08 -5.19
N LEU A 105 11.79 9.32 -3.90
CA LEU A 105 10.49 9.77 -3.41
C LEU A 105 10.37 11.29 -3.56
N PRO A 106 9.18 11.80 -3.94
CA PRO A 106 8.92 13.23 -3.98
C PRO A 106 9.05 13.83 -2.57
N GLU A 107 9.58 15.05 -2.50
CA GLU A 107 9.61 15.84 -1.26
C GLU A 107 8.22 16.44 -1.03
N VAL A 108 7.71 16.29 0.20
CA VAL A 108 6.52 17.04 0.60
C VAL A 108 6.92 18.52 0.60
N GLU A 109 6.32 19.33 -0.28
CA GLU A 109 6.46 20.78 -0.23
C GLU A 109 6.01 21.27 1.15
N GLU A 110 6.96 21.57 2.03
CA GLU A 110 6.66 22.21 3.30
C GLU A 110 6.11 23.61 2.99
N TYR A 111 4.86 23.86 3.39
CA TYR A 111 4.26 25.20 3.31
C TYR A 111 5.07 26.16 4.19
N THR A 112 6.09 26.78 3.61
CA THR A 112 6.76 27.92 4.21
C THR A 112 5.75 29.05 4.23
N ARG A 113 5.24 29.39 5.42
CA ARG A 113 4.38 30.57 5.63
C ARG A 113 5.04 31.75 4.90
N PRO A 114 4.42 32.31 3.85
CA PRO A 114 5.05 33.40 3.13
C PRO A 114 5.21 34.57 4.11
N LYS A 115 6.47 34.97 4.37
CA LYS A 115 6.74 36.25 5.02
C LYS A 115 6.01 37.30 4.19
N ARG A 116 5.10 38.05 4.82
CA ARG A 116 4.26 39.08 4.19
C ARG A 116 5.11 40.09 3.40
N SER A 117 5.45 39.80 2.16
CA SER A 117 5.95 40.78 1.20
C SER A 117 4.77 41.20 0.35
N ARG A 118 4.25 42.40 0.62
CA ARG A 118 3.35 43.11 -0.29
C ARG A 118 4.02 43.20 -1.66
N ARG A 119 3.51 42.51 -2.68
CA ARG A 119 3.68 42.89 -4.09
C ARG A 119 2.68 42.17 -5.01
N ARG A 120 1.80 43.01 -5.58
CA ARG A 120 1.16 43.03 -6.91
C ARG A 120 0.56 41.72 -7.46
N ARG A 121 -0.76 41.75 -7.62
CA ARG A 121 -1.58 40.78 -8.34
C ARG A 121 -1.18 40.76 -9.82
N HIS A 122 -0.73 39.61 -10.31
CA HIS A 122 -0.79 39.22 -11.73
C HIS A 122 -1.83 38.10 -11.88
N PRO A 123 -2.55 38.00 -13.01
CA PRO A 123 -3.66 37.07 -13.16
C PRO A 123 -3.13 35.63 -13.31
N VAL A 124 -3.71 34.73 -12.53
CA VAL A 124 -3.44 33.29 -12.53
C VAL A 124 -4.25 32.63 -13.64
N ARG A 125 -3.58 32.22 -14.70
CA ARG A 125 -4.01 31.24 -15.68
C ARG A 125 -2.71 30.67 -16.29
N GLU A 126 -2.65 29.35 -16.45
CA GLU A 126 -1.47 28.56 -16.87
C GLU A 126 -0.56 28.07 -15.73
N HIS A 127 -1.01 27.09 -14.95
CA HIS A 127 -0.15 26.04 -14.38
C HIS A 127 -0.98 24.88 -13.83
N LEU A 128 -1.85 24.31 -14.68
CA LEU A 128 -2.64 23.11 -14.36
C LEU A 128 -2.30 21.92 -15.29
N GLN A 129 -1.19 21.98 -16.04
CA GLN A 129 -0.87 20.96 -17.06
C GLN A 129 0.45 20.23 -16.85
N GLU A 130 1.16 20.45 -15.73
CA GLU A 130 2.55 19.97 -15.62
C GLU A 130 2.81 18.90 -14.55
N TYR A 131 1.76 18.26 -14.02
CA TYR A 131 1.90 17.09 -13.12
C TYR A 131 1.31 15.78 -13.70
N GLU A 132 1.07 15.72 -15.01
CA GLU A 132 0.63 14.49 -15.71
C GLU A 132 1.77 13.76 -16.44
N ARG A 133 3.04 14.10 -16.16
CA ARG A 133 4.18 13.30 -16.64
C ARG A 133 4.64 12.38 -15.52
N GLU A 134 3.81 11.39 -15.25
CA GLU A 134 4.20 10.23 -14.46
C GLU A 134 5.23 9.42 -15.22
N ASP A 135 6.28 9.00 -14.51
CA ASP A 135 7.21 7.98 -14.94
C ASP A 135 6.43 6.69 -15.20
N ASN A 136 6.06 6.47 -16.46
CA ASN A 136 5.51 5.21 -16.93
C ASN A 136 6.52 4.09 -16.62
N LEU A 137 6.25 3.31 -15.59
CA LEU A 137 6.58 1.89 -15.63
C LEU A 137 5.69 1.30 -16.73
N ASP A 138 6.19 1.28 -17.97
CA ASP A 138 5.60 0.59 -19.11
C ASP A 138 5.52 -0.92 -18.80
N ILE A 139 4.56 -1.30 -17.97
CA ILE A 139 3.98 -2.64 -18.02
C ILE A 139 3.09 -2.58 -19.27
N GLN A 140 3.68 -2.97 -20.39
CA GLN A 140 3.03 -2.97 -21.70
C GLN A 140 1.60 -3.52 -21.60
N ASP A 141 0.67 -2.77 -22.18
CA ASP A 141 -0.79 -2.91 -22.32
C ASP A 141 -1.33 -4.31 -22.72
N TYR A 142 -0.46 -5.29 -22.98
CA TYR A 142 -0.83 -6.65 -23.41
C TYR A 142 -1.66 -7.43 -22.38
N SER A 143 -1.56 -7.11 -21.09
CA SER A 143 -2.31 -7.84 -20.06
C SER A 143 -3.78 -7.43 -19.99
N GLY A 144 -4.13 -6.20 -20.39
CA GLY A 144 -5.52 -5.72 -20.37
C GLY A 144 -6.38 -6.55 -21.31
N ASP A 145 -5.94 -6.66 -22.57
CA ASP A 145 -6.64 -7.38 -23.64
C ASP A 145 -6.88 -8.86 -23.32
N ILE A 146 -5.93 -9.52 -22.65
CA ILE A 146 -6.06 -10.94 -22.27
C ILE A 146 -7.12 -11.11 -21.17
N ILE A 147 -7.10 -10.24 -20.14
CA ILE A 147 -8.07 -10.33 -19.05
C ILE A 147 -9.46 -9.92 -19.53
N ASP A 148 -9.54 -8.89 -20.37
CA ASP A 148 -10.79 -8.47 -21.01
C ASP A 148 -11.39 -9.61 -21.86
N LEU A 149 -10.56 -10.35 -22.61
CA LEU A 149 -11.00 -11.53 -23.35
C LEU A 149 -11.50 -12.63 -22.41
N GLU A 150 -10.76 -12.94 -21.35
CA GLU A 150 -11.11 -14.01 -20.41
C GLU A 150 -12.42 -13.73 -19.66
N VAL A 151 -12.63 -12.49 -19.19
CA VAL A 151 -13.88 -12.08 -18.54
C VAL A 151 -15.07 -12.22 -19.51
N ASN A 152 -14.86 -11.94 -20.80
CA ASN A 152 -15.89 -12.15 -21.82
C ASN A 152 -16.18 -13.63 -22.07
N LEU A 153 -15.15 -14.48 -22.12
CA LEU A 153 -15.31 -15.92 -22.26
C LEU A 153 -16.07 -16.52 -21.06
N LEU A 154 -15.72 -16.12 -19.84
CA LEU A 154 -16.44 -16.53 -18.63
C LEU A 154 -17.91 -16.09 -18.67
N ARG A 155 -18.17 -14.85 -19.10
CA ARG A 155 -19.54 -14.38 -19.30
C ARG A 155 -20.30 -15.25 -20.29
N GLU A 156 -19.71 -15.58 -21.43
CA GLU A 156 -20.35 -16.44 -22.44
C GLU A 156 -20.57 -17.88 -21.93
N GLU A 157 -19.61 -18.44 -21.19
CA GLU A 157 -19.68 -19.80 -20.65
C GLU A 157 -20.79 -19.97 -19.61
N TYR A 158 -20.85 -19.07 -18.62
CA TYR A 158 -21.78 -19.20 -17.49
C TYR A 158 -23.15 -18.57 -17.74
N LEU A 159 -23.22 -17.47 -18.51
CA LEU A 159 -24.47 -16.73 -18.74
C LEU A 159 -25.12 -17.03 -20.09
N GLY A 160 -24.33 -17.47 -21.09
CA GLY A 160 -24.80 -17.67 -22.46
C GLY A 160 -25.46 -16.42 -23.04
N ASN A 161 -26.59 -16.60 -23.76
CA ASN A 161 -27.37 -15.51 -24.36
C ASN A 161 -28.46 -14.93 -23.42
N ARG A 162 -28.43 -15.25 -22.13
CA ARG A 162 -29.46 -14.78 -21.18
C ARG A 162 -29.04 -13.46 -20.55
N THR A 163 -29.97 -12.52 -20.51
CA THR A 163 -29.87 -11.30 -19.71
C THR A 163 -30.53 -11.55 -18.35
N TRP A 164 -29.75 -11.48 -17.29
CA TRP A 164 -30.16 -11.64 -15.91
C TRP A 164 -30.39 -10.29 -15.21
N VAL A 165 -29.74 -9.24 -15.69
CA VAL A 165 -29.77 -7.90 -15.10
C VAL A 165 -30.80 -6.99 -15.81
N SER A 166 -31.69 -6.37 -15.03
CA SER A 166 -32.66 -5.38 -15.53
C SER A 166 -32.01 -4.04 -15.89
N GLU A 167 -32.63 -3.26 -16.78
CA GLU A 167 -32.13 -1.92 -17.16
C GLU A 167 -31.95 -0.99 -15.94
N ALA A 168 -32.86 -1.07 -14.96
CA ALA A 168 -32.75 -0.32 -13.71
C ALA A 168 -31.52 -0.73 -12.88
N THR A 169 -31.20 -2.04 -12.85
CA THR A 169 -30.01 -2.56 -12.16
C THR A 169 -28.74 -2.14 -12.90
N GLN A 170 -28.74 -2.15 -14.24
CA GLN A 170 -27.61 -1.66 -15.03
C GLN A 170 -27.32 -0.18 -14.73
N ASP A 171 -28.36 0.65 -14.66
CA ASP A 171 -28.19 2.07 -14.33
C ASP A 171 -27.69 2.27 -12.90
N MET A 172 -28.14 1.45 -11.94
CA MET A 172 -27.60 1.45 -10.59
C MET A 172 -26.10 1.14 -10.56
N ILE A 173 -25.63 0.12 -11.30
CA ILE A 173 -24.21 -0.23 -11.41
C ILE A 173 -23.40 0.92 -12.04
N LYS A 174 -23.94 1.57 -13.08
CA LYS A 174 -23.30 2.75 -13.68
C LYS A 174 -23.13 3.90 -12.69
N GLN A 175 -23.96 3.98 -11.63
CA GLN A 175 -23.80 4.97 -10.56
C GLN A 175 -22.80 4.56 -9.47
N ILE A 176 -22.40 3.28 -9.38
CA ILE A 176 -21.40 2.82 -8.41
C ILE A 176 -20.04 3.43 -8.73
N TYR A 177 -19.62 3.37 -10.00
CA TYR A 177 -18.32 3.90 -10.43
C TYR A 177 -18.10 5.40 -10.12
N PRO A 178 -18.99 6.34 -10.49
CA PRO A 178 -18.77 7.75 -10.17
C PRO A 178 -18.79 8.02 -8.66
N ARG A 179 -19.55 7.24 -7.87
CA ARG A 179 -19.51 7.32 -6.39
C ARG A 179 -18.16 6.85 -5.86
N TYR A 180 -17.69 5.69 -6.31
CA TYR A 180 -16.35 5.17 -6.00
C TYR A 180 -15.25 6.18 -6.31
N VAL A 181 -15.25 6.74 -7.53
CA VAL A 181 -14.24 7.73 -7.95
C VAL A 181 -14.26 8.98 -7.07
N ASN A 182 -15.46 9.45 -6.68
CA ASN A 182 -15.58 10.62 -5.80
C ASN A 182 -15.08 10.35 -4.38
N GLU A 183 -15.42 9.20 -3.82
CA GLU A 183 -14.94 8.78 -2.51
C GLU A 183 -13.42 8.53 -2.51
N LEU A 184 -12.89 7.89 -3.55
CA LEU A 184 -11.46 7.69 -3.74
C LEU A 184 -10.72 9.04 -3.80
N ARG A 185 -11.24 10.02 -4.54
CA ARG A 185 -10.69 11.38 -4.55
C ARG A 185 -10.70 12.03 -3.18
N ALA A 186 -11.77 11.84 -2.41
CA ALA A 186 -11.87 12.36 -1.05
C ALA A 186 -10.80 11.73 -0.15
N ILE A 187 -10.59 10.42 -0.25
CA ILE A 187 -9.53 9.68 0.46
C ILE A 187 -8.15 10.27 0.08
N CYS A 188 -7.85 10.43 -1.21
CA CYS A 188 -6.60 11.00 -1.68
C CYS A 188 -6.32 12.40 -1.14
N THR A 189 -7.36 13.23 -0.96
CA THR A 189 -7.23 14.57 -0.39
C THR A 189 -7.06 14.57 1.13
N ASN A 190 -7.76 13.68 1.82
CA ASN A 190 -7.82 13.69 3.29
C ASN A 190 -6.56 13.10 3.94
N TYR A 191 -5.94 12.12 3.28
CA TYR A 191 -4.80 11.38 3.84
C TYR A 191 -3.44 11.81 3.26
N SER A 192 -3.40 12.90 2.50
CA SER A 192 -2.13 13.50 2.07
C SER A 192 -1.32 14.04 3.26
N LEU A 193 0.01 13.91 3.17
CA LEU A 193 0.93 14.45 4.18
C LEU A 193 1.10 15.97 4.07
N SER A 194 0.84 16.54 2.90
CA SER A 194 0.86 17.98 2.67
C SER A 194 -0.51 18.58 2.88
N HIS A 195 -0.55 19.82 3.38
CA HIS A 195 -1.77 20.62 3.40
C HIS A 195 -1.95 21.45 2.13
N SER A 196 -1.07 21.30 1.14
CA SER A 196 -1.27 21.95 -0.17
C SER A 196 -2.38 21.23 -0.94
N TRP A 197 -3.32 22.00 -1.47
CA TRP A 197 -4.41 21.51 -2.30
C TRP A 197 -3.92 20.79 -3.59
N THR A 198 -2.66 21.02 -3.98
CA THR A 198 -2.02 20.40 -5.15
C THR A 198 -1.36 19.05 -4.86
N SER A 199 -1.14 18.69 -3.59
CA SER A 199 -0.47 17.45 -3.20
C SER A 199 -1.53 16.45 -2.74
N ARG A 200 -2.13 15.74 -3.71
CA ARG A 200 -3.04 14.63 -3.46
C ARG A 200 -2.28 13.31 -3.61
N LEU A 201 -2.72 12.28 -2.91
CA LEU A 201 -2.21 10.93 -3.16
C LEU A 201 -2.61 10.44 -4.55
N THR A 202 -1.76 9.66 -5.19
CA THR A 202 -2.08 9.00 -6.46
C THR A 202 -3.02 7.82 -6.24
N GLU A 203 -3.62 7.32 -7.30
CA GLU A 203 -4.51 6.15 -7.23
C GLU A 203 -3.76 4.91 -6.75
N GLU A 204 -2.53 4.72 -7.21
CA GLU A 204 -1.66 3.60 -6.90
C GLU A 204 -1.24 3.60 -5.43
N GLU A 205 -0.97 4.79 -4.87
CA GLU A 205 -0.68 4.94 -3.44
C GLU A 205 -1.85 4.47 -2.59
N VAL A 206 -3.08 4.88 -2.94
CA VAL A 206 -4.28 4.49 -2.19
C VAL A 206 -4.62 3.02 -2.40
N PHE A 207 -4.47 2.51 -3.63
CA PHE A 207 -4.70 1.11 -3.98
C PHE A 207 -3.75 0.16 -3.24
N ILE A 208 -2.45 0.48 -3.20
CA ILE A 208 -1.44 -0.28 -2.46
C ILE A 208 -1.58 -0.04 -0.94
N GLY A 209 -2.21 1.07 -0.55
CA GLY A 209 -2.36 1.46 0.85
C GLY A 209 -1.04 1.93 1.44
N THR A 210 -0.34 2.82 0.74
CA THR A 210 0.91 3.43 1.18
C THR A 210 0.91 4.93 0.87
N ILE A 211 1.89 5.66 1.41
CA ILE A 211 2.11 7.08 1.09
C ILE A 211 3.59 7.25 0.72
N MET A 212 3.85 7.52 -0.55
CA MET A 212 5.16 7.68 -1.16
C MET A 212 5.62 9.13 -1.14
N ALA A 213 5.81 9.69 0.05
CA ALA A 213 6.40 11.02 0.18
C ALA A 213 7.37 11.10 1.36
N LYS A 214 8.48 11.83 1.15
CA LYS A 214 9.47 12.09 2.20
C LYS A 214 8.85 12.95 3.29
N THR A 215 9.08 12.61 4.56
CA THR A 215 8.55 13.39 5.68
C THR A 215 9.52 13.49 6.85
N SER A 216 9.52 14.63 7.53
CA SER A 216 10.18 14.80 8.83
C SER A 216 9.46 14.06 9.95
N GLN A 217 8.21 13.60 9.73
CA GLN A 217 7.35 12.97 10.74
C GLN A 217 6.92 11.55 10.32
N PRO A 218 7.82 10.55 10.32
CA PRO A 218 7.52 9.19 9.87
C PRO A 218 6.41 8.52 10.69
N ARG A 219 6.28 8.86 11.98
CA ARG A 219 5.18 8.37 12.83
C ARG A 219 3.82 8.86 12.33
N LYS A 220 3.71 10.12 11.94
CA LYS A 220 2.49 10.70 11.36
C LYS A 220 2.14 10.01 10.05
N ARG A 221 3.13 9.76 9.18
CA ARG A 221 2.91 8.97 7.95
C ARG A 221 2.40 7.57 8.23
N LYS A 222 2.98 6.86 9.20
CA LYS A 222 2.52 5.52 9.59
C LYS A 222 1.06 5.54 10.09
N GLU A 223 0.68 6.54 10.88
CA GLU A 223 -0.70 6.72 11.33
C GLU A 223 -1.65 7.02 10.16
N MET A 224 -1.25 7.91 9.24
CA MET A 224 -2.05 8.22 8.05
C MET A 224 -2.21 6.99 7.15
N ILE A 225 -1.16 6.20 6.93
CA ILE A 225 -1.23 4.94 6.18
C ILE A 225 -2.22 3.97 6.84
N SER A 226 -2.23 3.89 8.17
CA SER A 226 -3.19 3.03 8.89
C SER A 226 -4.63 3.44 8.63
N LYS A 227 -4.93 4.74 8.73
CA LYS A 227 -6.28 5.28 8.49
C LYS A 227 -6.68 5.21 7.02
N LEU A 228 -5.73 5.45 6.12
CA LEU A 228 -5.90 5.30 4.67
C LEU A 228 -6.37 3.87 4.36
N ARG A 229 -5.66 2.85 4.85
CA ARG A 229 -6.00 1.44 4.64
C ARG A 229 -7.39 1.09 5.16
N GLU A 230 -7.74 1.60 6.34
CA GLU A 230 -9.06 1.40 6.93
C GLU A 230 -10.17 2.00 6.05
N GLN A 231 -10.01 3.24 5.59
CA GLN A 231 -11.02 3.87 4.71
C GLN A 231 -11.11 3.23 3.33
N THR A 232 -9.97 2.84 2.75
CA THR A 232 -9.96 2.13 1.47
C THR A 232 -10.63 0.76 1.59
N ASP A 233 -10.40 0.02 2.68
CA ASP A 233 -11.08 -1.25 2.95
C ASP A 233 -12.59 -1.07 3.08
N LEU A 234 -13.05 -0.03 3.79
CA LEU A 234 -14.48 0.31 3.88
C LEU A 234 -15.08 0.66 2.51
N LEU A 235 -14.38 1.46 1.71
CA LEU A 235 -14.81 1.83 0.35
C LEU A 235 -14.96 0.59 -0.53
N VAL A 236 -13.95 -0.29 -0.55
CA VAL A 236 -13.97 -1.51 -1.38
C VAL A 236 -15.07 -2.45 -0.93
N ARG A 237 -15.27 -2.63 0.39
CA ARG A 237 -16.36 -3.45 0.91
C ARG A 237 -17.72 -2.89 0.53
N GLY A 238 -17.93 -1.58 0.67
CA GLY A 238 -19.18 -0.94 0.25
C GLY A 238 -19.47 -1.15 -1.24
N VAL A 239 -18.46 -0.99 -2.11
CA VAL A 239 -18.61 -1.27 -3.54
C VAL A 239 -18.96 -2.74 -3.79
N LYS A 240 -18.29 -3.68 -3.11
CA LYS A 240 -18.58 -5.11 -3.23
C LYS A 240 -19.97 -5.47 -2.72
N GLU A 241 -20.41 -4.88 -1.60
CA GLU A 241 -21.75 -5.05 -1.05
C GLU A 241 -22.82 -4.58 -2.04
N GLU A 242 -22.63 -3.43 -2.68
CA GLU A 242 -23.55 -2.93 -3.70
C GLU A 242 -23.57 -3.80 -4.97
N LEU A 243 -22.42 -4.37 -5.36
CA LEU A 243 -22.33 -5.25 -6.54
C LEU A 243 -22.88 -6.66 -6.29
N LEU A 244 -22.53 -7.26 -5.16
CA LEU A 244 -22.71 -8.70 -4.88
C LEU A 244 -23.85 -9.00 -3.89
N PHE A 245 -24.19 -8.08 -2.99
CA PHE A 245 -24.99 -8.37 -1.81
C PHE A 245 -26.22 -7.45 -1.66
N GLY A 246 -26.96 -7.25 -2.76
CA GLY A 246 -28.26 -6.56 -2.73
C GLY A 246 -29.32 -7.28 -1.87
N ASP A 247 -30.57 -6.79 -1.90
CA ASP A 247 -31.70 -7.40 -1.17
C ASP A 247 -31.78 -8.92 -1.46
N GLN A 248 -31.94 -9.71 -0.39
CA GLN A 248 -31.67 -11.15 -0.37
C GLN A 248 -32.32 -11.95 -1.51
N ASP A 249 -31.63 -13.02 -1.94
CA ASP A 249 -31.98 -13.99 -3.00
C ASP A 249 -31.66 -13.56 -4.46
N ILE A 250 -30.50 -12.94 -4.71
CA ILE A 250 -30.02 -12.70 -6.08
C ILE A 250 -29.38 -13.99 -6.63
N PRO A 251 -29.81 -14.48 -7.81
CA PRO A 251 -29.20 -15.67 -8.41
C PRO A 251 -27.72 -15.40 -8.74
N PRO A 252 -26.84 -16.40 -8.58
CA PRO A 252 -25.40 -16.21 -8.72
C PRO A 252 -25.00 -15.82 -10.16
N GLU A 253 -25.80 -16.15 -11.16
CA GLU A 253 -25.66 -15.69 -12.55
C GLU A 253 -25.90 -14.18 -12.69
N GLU A 254 -26.86 -13.60 -11.96
CA GLU A 254 -27.06 -12.16 -11.96
C GLU A 254 -25.88 -11.45 -11.29
N LEU A 255 -25.28 -12.02 -10.24
CA LEU A 255 -24.08 -11.48 -9.60
C LEU A 255 -22.90 -11.42 -10.56
N LEU A 256 -22.71 -12.48 -11.36
CA LEU A 256 -21.67 -12.52 -12.39
C LEU A 256 -21.92 -11.45 -13.45
N GLU A 257 -23.14 -11.30 -13.95
CA GLU A 257 -23.45 -10.28 -14.96
C GLU A 257 -23.23 -8.85 -14.40
N ARG A 258 -23.61 -8.59 -13.15
CA ARG A 258 -23.35 -7.31 -12.48
C ARG A 258 -21.86 -7.00 -12.41
N ALA A 259 -21.04 -7.97 -12.01
CA ALA A 259 -19.59 -7.83 -11.92
C ALA A 259 -18.94 -7.64 -13.30
N CYS A 260 -19.41 -8.36 -14.33
CA CYS A 260 -18.96 -8.17 -15.70
C CYS A 260 -19.30 -6.77 -16.23
N ILE A 261 -20.49 -6.22 -15.95
CA ILE A 261 -20.85 -4.85 -16.35
C ILE A 261 -19.93 -3.83 -15.68
N ALA A 262 -19.65 -4.01 -14.38
CA ALA A 262 -18.72 -3.16 -13.66
C ALA A 262 -17.30 -3.21 -14.26
N TRP A 263 -16.84 -4.40 -14.66
CA TRP A 263 -15.55 -4.59 -15.34
C TRP A 263 -15.49 -3.84 -16.66
N HIS A 264 -16.50 -3.99 -17.53
CA HIS A 264 -16.53 -3.31 -18.83
C HIS A 264 -16.51 -1.79 -18.68
N LEU A 265 -17.30 -1.27 -17.75
CA LEU A 265 -17.35 0.16 -17.46
C LEU A 265 -15.99 0.71 -16.98
N ALA A 266 -15.23 -0.12 -16.27
CA ALA A 266 -13.89 0.20 -15.80
C ALA A 266 -12.84 0.10 -16.93
N SER A 267 -12.95 -0.91 -17.80
CA SER A 267 -12.06 -1.12 -18.96
C SER A 267 -12.23 -0.03 -20.03
N GLU A 268 -13.44 0.50 -20.24
CA GLU A 268 -13.67 1.68 -21.10
C GLU A 268 -12.99 2.96 -20.58
N GLY A 269 -12.75 3.03 -19.25
CA GLY A 269 -12.11 4.16 -18.59
C GLY A 269 -10.60 4.28 -18.84
N GLY A 270 -9.93 3.24 -19.35
CA GLY A 270 -8.49 3.26 -19.64
C GLY A 270 -7.64 3.70 -18.43
N MET A 271 -6.81 4.73 -18.63
CA MET A 271 -5.92 5.30 -17.60
C MET A 271 -6.54 6.48 -16.83
N VAL A 272 -7.87 6.64 -16.86
CA VAL A 272 -8.54 7.68 -16.09
C VAL A 272 -8.48 7.35 -14.60
N PHE A 273 -8.25 8.38 -13.77
CA PHE A 273 -8.23 8.24 -12.31
C PHE A 273 -9.47 7.52 -11.77
N GLY A 274 -9.23 6.44 -11.03
CA GLY A 274 -10.20 5.54 -10.42
C GLY A 274 -10.59 4.35 -11.30
N ALA A 275 -10.24 4.36 -12.60
CA ALA A 275 -10.57 3.25 -13.49
C ALA A 275 -9.73 2.00 -13.16
N GLN A 276 -8.42 2.16 -12.95
CA GLN A 276 -7.50 1.03 -12.75
C GLN A 276 -7.81 0.27 -11.46
N SER A 277 -7.97 0.98 -10.36
CA SER A 277 -8.32 0.44 -9.05
C SER A 277 -9.73 -0.18 -9.05
N PHE A 278 -10.69 0.44 -9.74
CA PHE A 278 -12.04 -0.13 -9.89
C PHE A 278 -12.06 -1.40 -10.75
N ARG A 279 -11.24 -1.49 -11.80
CA ARG A 279 -11.06 -2.73 -12.60
C ARG A 279 -10.66 -3.90 -11.70
N TRP A 280 -9.71 -3.71 -10.80
CA TRP A 280 -9.29 -4.76 -9.86
C TRP A 280 -10.41 -5.20 -8.91
N ILE A 281 -11.23 -4.25 -8.43
CA ILE A 281 -12.39 -4.56 -7.58
C ILE A 281 -13.43 -5.36 -8.38
N ALA A 282 -13.73 -4.94 -9.61
CA ALA A 282 -14.66 -5.62 -10.49
C ALA A 282 -14.19 -7.04 -10.82
N LEU A 283 -12.91 -7.23 -11.16
CA LEU A 283 -12.32 -8.54 -11.42
C LEU A 283 -12.42 -9.46 -10.19
N GLY A 284 -12.10 -8.94 -9.00
CA GLY A 284 -12.27 -9.69 -7.76
C GLY A 284 -13.73 -10.11 -7.53
N SER A 285 -14.68 -9.26 -7.91
CA SER A 285 -16.12 -9.54 -7.80
C SER A 285 -16.57 -10.59 -8.83
N VAL A 286 -16.00 -10.59 -10.04
CA VAL A 286 -16.22 -11.64 -11.05
C VAL A 286 -15.78 -13.01 -10.49
N PHE A 287 -14.58 -13.09 -9.91
CA PHE A 287 -14.09 -14.35 -9.34
C PHE A 287 -14.89 -14.83 -8.12
N GLU A 288 -15.40 -13.91 -7.31
CA GLU A 288 -16.30 -14.26 -6.20
C GLU A 288 -17.63 -14.81 -6.74
N ALA A 289 -18.22 -14.17 -7.75
CA ALA A 289 -19.45 -14.66 -8.36
C ALA A 289 -19.28 -16.04 -9.02
N VAL A 290 -18.19 -16.28 -9.76
CA VAL A 290 -17.90 -17.60 -10.37
C VAL A 290 -17.79 -18.68 -9.29
N LYS A 291 -17.11 -18.41 -8.18
CA LYS A 291 -17.00 -19.37 -7.06
C LYS A 291 -18.35 -19.72 -6.45
N GLU A 292 -19.26 -18.75 -6.33
CA GLU A 292 -20.62 -19.00 -5.84
C GLU A 292 -21.43 -19.86 -6.82
N ILE A 293 -21.29 -19.62 -8.14
CA ILE A 293 -21.92 -20.46 -9.17
C ILE A 293 -21.41 -21.90 -9.09
N ASP A 294 -20.09 -22.09 -9.04
CA ASP A 294 -19.47 -23.41 -8.94
C ASP A 294 -19.92 -24.15 -7.66
N ALA A 295 -19.97 -23.44 -6.52
CA ALA A 295 -20.45 -24.01 -5.27
C ALA A 295 -21.92 -24.43 -5.34
N ALA A 296 -22.79 -23.62 -5.97
CA ALA A 296 -24.19 -23.94 -6.19
C ALA A 296 -24.35 -25.20 -7.07
N HIS A 297 -23.59 -25.29 -8.17
CA HIS A 297 -23.59 -26.46 -9.05
C HIS A 297 -23.11 -27.74 -8.34
N GLU A 298 -22.09 -27.66 -7.48
CA GLU A 298 -21.64 -28.80 -6.69
C GLU A 298 -22.69 -29.28 -5.67
N MET A 299 -23.41 -28.34 -5.03
CA MET A 299 -24.50 -28.67 -4.10
C MET A 299 -25.67 -29.35 -4.82
N ASP A 300 -26.10 -28.79 -5.95
CA ASP A 300 -27.14 -29.37 -6.81
C ASP A 300 -26.78 -30.77 -7.31
N ALA A 301 -25.50 -31.00 -7.65
CA ALA A 301 -25.02 -32.31 -8.04
C ALA A 301 -25.12 -33.32 -6.89
N ARG A 302 -24.77 -32.93 -5.66
CA ARG A 302 -24.85 -33.80 -4.47
C ARG A 302 -26.29 -34.15 -4.10
N ASP A 303 -27.21 -33.19 -4.18
CA ASP A 303 -28.63 -33.42 -3.86
C ASP A 303 -29.35 -34.31 -4.88
N ARG A 304 -28.84 -34.41 -6.13
CA ARG A 304 -29.36 -35.36 -7.13
C ARG A 304 -28.92 -36.82 -6.92
N PHE A 305 -27.95 -37.07 -6.05
CA PHE A 305 -27.45 -38.42 -5.74
C PHE A 305 -27.98 -38.99 -4.40
N TYR A 306 -28.85 -38.26 -3.72
CA TYR A 306 -29.63 -38.73 -2.55
C TYR A 306 -31.11 -38.84 -2.88
#